data_AF-A0A1S1Z0D7-F1
#
_entry.id   AF-A0A1S1Z0D7-F1
#
_cell.length_a   1.000
_cell.length_b   1.000
_cell.length_c   1.000
_cell.angle_alpha   90.00
_cell.angle_beta   90.00
_cell.angle_gamma   90.00
#
_symmetry.space_group_name_H-M   'P 1'
#
loop_
_entity.id
_entity.type
_entity.pdbx_description
1 polymer ?
#
loop_
_entity_poly.entity_id
_entity_poly.type
_entity_poly.pdbx_seq_one_letter_code
_entity_poly.pdbx_strand_id
1 'polypeptide(L)'
;MSNNPIINPFELLSSQFSRIESKIDFLEKEINQLKKIGDPDKQYSIKKACEFLNVSRTTIYRYMNDENNPLPYNRVGSKIILKHKDIQEYFNL
;
A
#
# COMPACT_ATOMS: atom_id res chain seq x y z
N MET A 1 -34.06 15.63 -45.33
CA MET A 1 -33.33 16.74 -44.69
C MET A 1 -32.92 16.28 -43.31
N SER A 2 -31.61 16.09 -43.04
CA SER A 2 -31.14 15.65 -41.73
C SER A 2 -31.02 16.85 -40.79
N ASN A 3 -31.89 16.94 -39.79
CA ASN A 3 -31.74 17.88 -38.69
C ASN A 3 -30.60 17.37 -37.78
N ASN A 4 -29.40 17.90 -37.97
CA ASN A 4 -28.37 17.75 -36.96
C ASN A 4 -28.68 18.73 -35.82
N PRO A 5 -28.92 18.25 -34.58
CA PRO A 5 -29.14 19.15 -33.47
C PRO A 5 -27.89 19.98 -33.25
N ILE A 6 -28.07 21.31 -33.20
CA ILE A 6 -27.03 22.24 -32.77
C ILE A 6 -26.84 21.98 -31.27
N ILE A 7 -25.84 21.17 -30.92
CA ILE A 7 -25.52 20.87 -29.53
C ILE A 7 -25.00 22.15 -28.90
N ASN A 8 -25.67 22.59 -27.83
CA ASN A 8 -25.26 23.77 -27.10
C ASN A 8 -23.84 23.53 -26.53
N PRO A 9 -22.87 24.41 -26.82
CA PRO A 9 -21.50 24.23 -26.34
C PRO A 9 -21.41 24.15 -24.80
N PHE A 10 -22.35 24.78 -24.07
CA PHE A 10 -22.44 24.66 -22.62
C PHE A 10 -22.94 23.28 -22.17
N GLU A 11 -23.86 22.64 -22.90
CA GLU A 11 -24.32 21.28 -22.57
C GLU A 11 -23.22 20.25 -22.82
N LEU A 12 -22.48 20.40 -23.91
CA LEU A 12 -21.31 19.56 -24.18
C LEU A 12 -20.26 19.71 -23.07
N LEU A 13 -19.99 20.96 -22.67
CA LEU A 13 -19.04 21.26 -21.62
C LEU A 13 -19.49 20.66 -20.27
N SER A 14 -20.77 20.82 -19.90
CA SER A 14 -21.34 20.22 -18.69
C SER A 14 -21.24 18.69 -18.71
N SER A 15 -21.54 18.06 -19.85
CA SER A 15 -21.39 16.61 -20.01
C SER A 15 -19.94 16.15 -19.82
N GLN A 16 -18.97 16.92 -20.33
CA GLN A 16 -17.56 16.63 -20.11
C GLN A 16 -17.15 16.81 -18.64
N PHE A 17 -17.63 17.85 -17.97
CA PHE A 17 -17.37 18.04 -16.54
C PHE A 17 -17.92 16.88 -15.70
N SER A 18 -19.17 16.46 -15.91
CA SER A 18 -19.74 15.33 -15.18
C SER A 18 -18.96 14.03 -15.39
N ARG A 19 -18.42 13.82 -16.60
CA ARG A 19 -17.54 12.68 -16.90
C ARG A 19 -16.21 12.76 -16.15
N ILE A 20 -15.64 13.95 -16.00
CA ILE A 20 -14.40 14.17 -15.25
C ILE A 20 -14.65 13.92 -13.76
N GLU A 21 -15.72 14.49 -13.19
CA GLU A 21 -16.11 14.28 -11.79
C GLU A 21 -16.28 12.80 -11.47
N SER A 22 -17.01 12.06 -12.32
CA SER A 22 -17.19 10.62 -12.17
C SER A 22 -15.86 9.84 -12.19
N LYS A 23 -14.91 10.27 -13.02
CA LYS A 23 -13.57 9.66 -13.07
C LYS A 23 -12.74 10.00 -11.83
N ILE A 24 -12.86 11.22 -11.30
CA ILE A 24 -12.19 11.63 -10.07
C ILE A 24 -12.70 10.78 -8.90
N ASP A 25 -14.02 10.68 -8.72
CA ASP A 25 -14.64 9.86 -7.67
C ASP A 25 -14.20 8.40 -7.74
N PHE A 26 -14.11 7.86 -8.97
CA PHE A 26 -13.64 6.50 -9.20
C PHE A 26 -12.17 6.33 -8.79
N LEU A 27 -11.28 7.23 -9.23
CA LEU A 27 -9.86 7.18 -8.89
C LEU A 27 -9.61 7.34 -7.39
N GLU A 28 -10.37 8.21 -6.72
CA GLU A 28 -10.28 8.36 -5.26
C GLU A 28 -10.66 7.07 -4.54
N LYS A 29 -11.71 6.37 -4.98
CA LYS A 29 -12.09 5.07 -4.42
C LYS A 29 -11.01 4.02 -4.62
N GLU A 30 -10.41 3.95 -5.80
CA GLU A 30 -9.30 3.02 -6.09
C GLU A 30 -8.07 3.32 -5.23
N ILE A 31 -7.65 4.58 -5.16
CA ILE A 31 -6.52 5.00 -4.32
C ILE A 31 -6.78 4.64 -2.84
N ASN A 32 -7.99 4.86 -2.35
CA ASN A 32 -8.35 4.53 -0.97
C ASN A 32 -8.36 3.03 -0.70
N GLN A 33 -8.70 2.19 -1.68
CA GLN A 33 -8.57 0.74 -1.57
C GLN A 33 -7.10 0.32 -1.55
N LEU A 34 -6.28 0.87 -2.45
CA LEU A 34 -4.84 0.60 -2.50
C LEU A 34 -4.12 1.02 -1.21
N LYS A 35 -4.48 2.15 -0.60
CA LYS A 35 -3.90 2.59 0.68
C LYS A 35 -4.19 1.64 1.84
N LYS A 36 -5.29 0.87 1.79
CA LYS A 36 -5.62 -0.12 2.84
C LYS A 36 -4.77 -1.38 2.74
N ILE A 37 -4.33 -1.70 1.52
CA ILE A 37 -3.34 -2.74 1.26
C ILE A 37 -1.99 -2.08 1.58
N GLY A 38 -1.54 -2.17 2.84
CA GLY A 38 -0.24 -1.66 3.23
C GLY A 38 0.83 -2.07 2.21
N ASP A 39 1.75 -1.17 1.87
CA ASP A 39 2.75 -1.37 0.82
C ASP A 39 3.32 -2.81 0.90
N PRO A 40 2.97 -3.69 -0.07
CA PRO A 40 3.25 -5.12 0.04
C PRO A 40 4.76 -5.40 -0.09
N ASP A 41 5.49 -4.48 -0.70
CA ASP A 41 6.94 -4.51 -0.85
C ASP A 41 7.66 -3.77 0.28
N LYS A 42 6.92 -3.26 1.26
CA LYS A 42 7.49 -2.51 2.38
C LYS A 42 8.47 -3.38 3.14
N GLN A 43 9.67 -2.84 3.29
CA GLN A 43 10.79 -3.51 3.93
C GLN A 43 11.28 -2.69 5.11
N TYR A 44 11.56 -3.38 6.20
CA TYR A 44 12.07 -2.80 7.43
C TYR A 44 13.53 -3.21 7.62
N SER A 45 14.38 -2.23 7.91
CA SER A 45 15.62 -2.52 8.61
C SER A 45 15.30 -2.91 10.07
N ILE A 46 16.24 -3.53 10.77
CA ILE A 46 16.06 -3.86 12.21
C ILE A 46 15.59 -2.64 13.01
N LYS A 47 16.16 -1.45 12.77
CA LYS A 47 15.75 -0.21 13.46
C LYS A 47 14.28 0.12 13.20
N LYS A 48 13.85 0.11 11.93
CA LYS A 48 12.46 0.43 11.58
C LYS A 48 11.48 -0.66 12.07
N ALA A 49 11.90 -1.92 12.11
CA ALA A 49 11.08 -3.01 12.66
C ALA A 49 10.88 -2.86 14.17
N CYS A 50 11.91 -2.42 14.91
CA CYS A 50 11.79 -2.09 16.33
C CYS A 50 10.78 -0.96 16.57
N GLU A 51 10.82 0.08 15.75
CA GLU A 51 9.86 1.20 15.81
C GLU A 51 8.44 0.74 15.47
N PHE A 52 8.29 -0.10 14.45
CA PHE A 52 6.99 -0.63 14.02
C PHE A 52 6.33 -1.53 15.06
N LEU A 53 7.10 -2.45 15.65
CA LEU A 53 6.62 -3.44 16.64
C LEU A 53 6.68 -2.92 18.08
N ASN A 54 7.27 -1.74 18.31
CA ASN A 54 7.57 -1.18 19.63
C ASN A 54 8.33 -2.16 20.54
N VAL A 55 9.40 -2.76 20.02
CA VAL A 55 10.24 -3.71 20.76
C VAL A 55 11.73 -3.37 20.62
N SER A 56 12.55 -3.91 21.53
CA SER A 56 14.00 -3.75 21.47
C SER A 56 14.64 -4.55 20.32
N ARG A 57 15.86 -4.15 19.90
CA ARG A 57 16.64 -4.93 18.92
C ARG A 57 16.90 -6.36 19.38
N THR A 58 17.22 -6.54 20.66
CA THR A 58 17.46 -7.85 21.26
C THR A 58 16.24 -8.75 21.11
N THR A 59 15.04 -8.19 21.27
CA THR A 59 13.78 -8.91 21.07
C THR A 59 13.62 -9.38 19.63
N ILE A 60 13.91 -8.52 18.64
CA ILE A 60 13.87 -8.90 17.22
C ILE A 60 14.88 -10.02 16.92
N TYR A 61 16.12 -9.90 17.38
CA TYR A 61 17.13 -10.95 17.18
C TYR A 61 16.75 -12.27 17.84
N ARG A 62 16.07 -12.22 18.99
CA ARG A 62 15.53 -13.43 19.63
C ARG A 62 14.50 -14.11 18.74
N TYR A 63 13.56 -13.37 18.16
CA TYR A 63 12.57 -13.93 17.22
C TYR A 63 13.23 -14.50 15.96
N MET A 64 14.25 -13.84 15.43
CA MET A 64 14.98 -14.34 14.26
C MET A 64 15.75 -15.64 14.51
N ASN A 65 16.14 -15.89 15.76
CA ASN A 65 16.94 -17.04 16.17
C ASN A 65 16.11 -18.09 16.96
N ASP A 66 14.78 -17.99 16.95
CA ASP A 66 13.91 -19.00 17.57
C ASP A 66 14.02 -20.31 16.79
N GLU A 67 14.31 -21.42 17.48
CA GLU A 67 14.54 -22.73 16.85
C GLU A 67 13.25 -23.36 16.30
N ASN A 68 12.09 -23.00 16.85
CA ASN A 68 10.82 -23.61 16.47
C ASN A 68 10.08 -22.77 15.41
N ASN A 69 10.16 -21.44 15.51
CA ASN A 69 9.51 -20.53 14.58
C ASN A 69 10.33 -19.24 14.42
N PRO A 70 11.38 -19.25 13.58
CA PRO A 70 12.22 -18.07 13.36
C PRO A 70 11.49 -17.02 12.51
N LEU A 71 11.59 -15.75 12.90
CA LEU A 71 11.08 -14.63 12.10
C LEU A 71 11.84 -14.55 10.76
N PRO A 72 11.16 -14.64 9.60
CA PRO A 72 11.83 -14.61 8.30
C PRO A 72 12.52 -13.28 8.03
N TYR A 73 13.72 -13.34 7.44
CA TYR A 73 14.48 -12.17 7.05
C TYR A 73 15.38 -12.46 5.84
N ASN A 74 15.72 -11.41 5.11
CA ASN A 74 16.72 -11.45 4.06
C ASN A 74 17.99 -10.74 4.50
N ARG A 75 19.14 -11.27 4.09
CA ARG A 75 20.44 -10.62 4.26
C ARG A 75 20.92 -10.07 2.92
N VAL A 76 21.13 -8.76 2.84
CA VAL A 76 21.68 -8.09 1.67
C VAL A 76 22.99 -7.42 2.09
N GLY A 77 24.11 -8.08 1.79
CA GLY A 77 25.43 -7.71 2.32
C GLY A 77 25.46 -7.81 3.85
N SER A 78 25.81 -6.70 4.52
CA SER A 78 25.82 -6.60 5.99
C SER A 78 24.47 -6.22 6.59
N LYS A 79 23.44 -5.95 5.76
CA LYS A 79 22.14 -5.47 6.22
C LYS A 79 21.13 -6.61 6.32
N ILE A 80 20.33 -6.56 7.38
CA ILE A 80 19.15 -7.41 7.56
C ILE A 80 17.91 -6.62 7.14
N ILE A 81 17.06 -7.27 6.34
CA ILE A 81 15.81 -6.75 5.81
C ILE A 81 14.68 -7.69 6.21
N LEU A 82 13.65 -7.14 6.87
CA LEU A 82 12.42 -7.83 7.24
C LEU A 82 11.30 -7.33 6.32
N LYS A 83 10.59 -8.23 5.64
CA LYS A 83 9.45 -7.82 4.82
C LYS A 83 8.23 -7.57 5.70
N HIS A 84 7.41 -6.60 5.31
CA HIS A 84 6.21 -6.26 6.04
C HIS A 84 5.26 -7.44 6.16
N LYS A 85 5.02 -8.14 5.04
CA LYS A 85 4.18 -9.33 4.97
C LYS A 85 4.65 -10.41 5.96
N ASP A 86 5.94 -10.72 5.98
CA ASP A 86 6.50 -11.73 6.89
C ASP A 86 6.29 -11.35 8.37
N ILE A 87 6.44 -10.06 8.71
CA ILE A 87 6.15 -9.56 10.06
C ILE A 87 4.66 -9.71 10.39
N GLN A 88 3.77 -9.34 9.45
CA GLN A 88 2.33 -9.45 9.66
C GLN A 88 1.89 -10.91 9.85
N GLU A 89 2.38 -11.82 9.02
CA GLU A 89 2.08 -13.25 9.11
C GLU A 89 2.62 -13.84 10.42
N TYR A 90 3.84 -13.47 10.84
CA TYR A 90 4.43 -13.98 12.07
C TYR A 90 3.66 -13.57 13.34
N PHE A 91 3.17 -12.32 13.39
CA PHE A 91 2.48 -11.78 14.56
C PHE A 91 0.95 -11.78 14.46
N ASN A 92 0.38 -12.26 13.34
CA ASN A 92 -1.04 -12.19 13.03
C ASN A 92 -1.62 -10.76 13.10
N LEU A 93 -0.94 -9.81 12.45
CA LEU A 93 -1.28 -8.37 12.43
C LEU A 93 -1.99 -7.91 11.15
#